data_AF-A0A7V3A2X3-F1
#
_entry.id   AF-A0A7V3A2X3-F1
#
_cell.length_a   1.000
_cell.length_b   1.000
_cell.length_c   1.000
_cell.angle_alpha   90.00
_cell.angle_beta   90.00
_cell.angle_gamma   90.00
#
_symmetry.space_group_name_H-M   'P 1'
#
loop_
_entity.id
_entity.type
_entity.pdbx_description
1 polymer ?
#
loop_
_entity_poly.entity_id
_entity_poly.type
_entity_poly.pdbx_seq_one_letter_code
_entity_poly.pdbx_strand_id
1 'polypeptide(L)'
;MFSFLIYPCFLKDHGGVRSMKKFIEILLLTACFPFSSLSAQPPWEVQSAEAIEGMAKNYHKPVLTLAFGTFTYEYTGLGSAFSRYLEEKFTTILSGSPRVKLFARHAVENMDPEFRQMYRDFFKTTDVDAVLYGRFSREPSGNMRLHLELTSLTTGELLGSAAIFVPASEIPSRISVEPPGFAKAINDRKELENLLATAKGSLMVRAVTDRGAGAVYRDGEYLTIHVFVNQDSYLKVYHVDVNGKTQLIFPNQFYSNNKIKGGAMVTIPDAAYPFKFQLGPPYGAEFIKVVASKRQFADIEKAFSDLPGKAKEAMTRGLTVIPQGSTMGEGGEETAETLLAYTIVQ
;
A
#
# COMPACT_ATOMS: atom_id res chain seq x y z
N MET A 1 6.62 13.18 46.06
CA MET A 1 8.03 12.83 46.30
C MET A 1 8.79 13.01 45.00
N PHE A 2 9.27 14.22 44.73
CA PHE A 2 10.47 14.51 43.93
C PHE A 2 10.85 15.95 44.26
N SER A 3 11.97 16.07 44.97
CA SER A 3 12.50 17.28 45.59
C SER A 3 13.51 17.90 44.62
N PHE A 4 13.32 19.16 44.22
CA PHE A 4 14.34 19.91 43.52
C PHE A 4 15.30 20.51 44.55
N LEU A 5 16.45 19.86 44.75
CA LEU A 5 17.58 20.40 45.51
C LEU A 5 18.22 21.55 44.70
N ILE A 6 18.19 22.74 45.28
CA ILE A 6 19.01 23.88 44.88
C ILE A 6 20.30 23.80 45.70
N TYR A 7 21.45 23.60 45.06
CA TYR A 7 22.75 23.77 45.71
C TYR A 7 23.17 25.25 45.66
N PRO A 8 23.44 25.91 46.80
CA PRO A 8 24.14 27.18 46.81
C PRO A 8 25.66 26.94 46.79
N CYS A 9 26.34 27.51 45.80
CA CYS A 9 27.79 27.62 45.78
C CYS A 9 28.21 28.71 46.77
N PHE A 10 28.81 28.30 47.89
CA PHE A 10 29.35 29.17 48.94
C PHE A 10 30.70 29.73 48.48
N LEU A 11 30.77 31.04 48.22
CA LEU A 11 32.02 31.79 48.28
C LEU A 11 32.12 32.40 49.69
N LYS A 12 33.25 32.07 50.32
CA LYS A 12 33.62 32.39 51.69
C LYS A 12 34.35 33.72 51.68
N ASP A 13 33.87 34.72 52.41
CA ASP A 13 34.81 35.63 53.08
C ASP A 13 34.23 36.21 54.38
N HIS A 14 35.13 36.33 55.36
CA HIS A 14 34.88 36.66 56.75
C HIS A 14 35.02 38.16 57.00
N GLY A 15 34.13 38.77 57.79
CA GLY A 15 34.45 40.01 58.48
C GLY A 15 33.29 40.91 58.92
N GLY A 16 33.01 40.92 60.23
CA GLY A 16 32.82 42.18 60.97
C GLY A 16 31.52 42.98 60.85
N VAL A 17 30.56 42.66 61.71
CA VAL A 17 29.74 43.53 62.59
C VAL A 17 29.42 44.99 62.15
N ARG A 18 28.10 45.30 62.21
CA ARG A 18 27.37 46.53 62.65
C ARG A 18 26.58 47.35 61.61
N SER A 19 25.26 47.34 61.84
CA SER A 19 24.34 48.50 61.92
C SER A 19 23.66 49.06 60.66
N MET A 20 22.32 48.94 60.68
CA MET A 20 21.29 49.91 60.26
C MET A 20 21.55 50.84 59.05
N LYS A 21 20.83 50.61 57.93
CA LYS A 21 19.75 51.47 57.38
C LYS A 21 19.54 51.22 55.88
N LYS A 22 18.25 51.03 55.55
CA LYS A 22 17.54 51.37 54.29
C LYS A 22 17.83 50.56 53.01
N PHE A 23 16.78 50.55 52.19
CA PHE A 23 16.70 50.26 50.75
C PHE A 23 16.50 48.78 50.34
N ILE A 24 15.24 48.42 50.01
CA ILE A 24 14.78 48.29 48.62
C ILE A 24 13.35 47.72 48.60
N GLU A 25 12.43 48.49 47.98
CA GLU A 25 11.13 48.04 47.51
C GLU A 25 11.33 46.94 46.45
N ILE A 26 10.65 45.80 46.58
CA ILE A 26 10.45 44.88 45.45
C ILE A 26 8.95 44.78 45.20
N LEU A 27 8.61 45.43 44.08
CA LEU A 27 7.37 45.45 43.34
C LEU A 27 6.77 44.03 43.20
N LEU A 28 5.59 43.82 43.79
CA LEU A 28 4.71 42.68 43.52
C LEU A 28 4.10 42.87 42.13
N LEU A 29 4.77 42.37 41.09
CA LEU A 29 4.18 42.17 39.77
C LEU A 29 3.79 40.69 39.65
N THR A 30 2.59 40.36 40.12
CA THR A 30 1.92 39.09 39.79
C THR A 30 1.55 39.10 38.31
N ALA A 31 2.43 38.55 37.48
CA ALA A 31 2.11 38.19 36.11
C ALA A 31 1.07 37.06 36.14
N CYS A 32 -0.21 37.40 35.95
CA CYS A 32 -1.23 36.45 35.53
C CYS A 32 -0.86 35.95 34.13
N PHE A 33 -0.12 34.85 34.04
CA PHE A 33 -0.07 34.07 32.81
C PHE A 33 -1.48 33.50 32.58
N PRO A 34 -2.13 33.78 31.43
CA PRO A 34 -3.37 33.09 31.11
C PRO A 34 -3.04 31.61 31.04
N PHE A 35 -3.73 30.82 31.86
CA PHE A 35 -3.82 29.37 31.68
C PHE A 35 -4.33 29.14 30.26
N SER A 36 -3.43 28.84 29.33
CA SER A 36 -3.81 28.33 28.03
C SER A 36 -4.57 27.04 28.30
N SER A 37 -5.89 27.09 28.11
CA SER A 37 -6.73 25.90 28.14
C SER A 37 -6.09 24.87 27.23
N LEU A 38 -5.72 23.72 27.80
CA LEU A 38 -5.28 22.55 27.05
C LEU A 38 -6.46 22.13 26.17
N SER A 39 -6.53 22.67 24.95
CA SER A 39 -7.52 22.28 23.96
C SER A 39 -7.33 20.80 23.73
N ALA A 40 -8.31 19.98 24.12
CA ALA A 40 -8.35 18.59 23.69
C ALA A 40 -8.19 18.60 22.17
N GLN A 41 -7.19 17.87 21.67
CA GLN A 41 -7.02 17.71 20.22
C GLN A 41 -8.31 17.08 19.67
N PRO A 42 -8.81 17.55 18.51
CA PRO A 42 -10.01 16.95 17.93
C PRO A 42 -9.77 15.46 17.64
N PRO A 43 -10.81 14.62 17.55
CA PRO A 43 -10.66 13.21 17.19
C PRO A 43 -9.86 13.03 15.90
N TRP A 44 -9.11 11.93 15.77
CA TRP A 44 -8.23 11.74 14.60
C TRP A 44 -9.02 11.71 13.29
N GLU A 45 -10.29 11.27 13.31
CA GLU A 45 -11.18 11.34 12.15
C GLU A 45 -11.41 12.78 11.67
N VAL A 46 -11.63 13.71 12.59
CA VAL A 46 -11.83 15.13 12.26
C VAL A 46 -10.55 15.72 11.68
N GLN A 47 -9.41 15.45 12.33
CA GLN A 47 -8.09 15.87 11.83
C GLN A 47 -7.81 15.31 10.43
N SER A 48 -8.20 14.06 10.17
CA SER A 48 -8.03 13.41 8.87
C SER A 48 -8.87 14.08 7.79
N ALA A 49 -10.14 14.37 8.08
CA ALA A 49 -11.02 15.05 7.13
C ALA A 49 -10.49 16.45 6.79
N GLU A 50 -10.14 17.25 7.80
CA GLU A 50 -9.58 18.59 7.62
C GLU A 50 -8.27 18.56 6.82
N ALA A 51 -7.39 17.58 7.09
CA ALA A 51 -6.15 17.40 6.36
C ALA A 51 -6.40 17.06 4.88
N ILE A 52 -7.29 16.12 4.59
CA ILE A 52 -7.62 15.70 3.22
C ILE A 52 -8.27 16.84 2.44
N GLU A 53 -9.20 17.59 3.05
CA GLU A 53 -9.79 18.77 2.43
C GLU A 53 -8.78 19.89 2.23
N GLY A 54 -7.86 20.08 3.18
CA GLY A 54 -6.75 21.02 3.09
C GLY A 54 -5.86 20.71 1.89
N MET A 55 -5.45 19.45 1.70
CA MET A 55 -4.69 19.00 0.53
C MET A 55 -5.49 19.20 -0.76
N ALA A 56 -6.80 18.91 -0.74
CA ALA A 56 -7.66 19.06 -1.91
C ALA A 56 -7.76 20.52 -2.38
N LYS A 57 -7.64 21.54 -1.52
CA LYS A 57 -7.63 22.96 -1.92
C LYS A 57 -6.52 23.32 -2.92
N ASN A 58 -5.44 22.55 -2.98
CA ASN A 58 -4.37 22.75 -3.95
C ASN A 58 -4.73 22.28 -5.37
N TYR A 59 -5.87 21.59 -5.55
CA TYR A 59 -6.38 21.24 -6.87
C TYR A 59 -7.18 22.39 -7.50
N HIS A 60 -7.05 22.58 -8.81
CA HIS A 60 -7.61 23.73 -9.53
C HIS A 60 -9.14 23.76 -9.60
N LYS A 61 -9.84 22.61 -9.60
CA LYS A 61 -11.31 22.57 -9.61
C LYS A 61 -11.87 22.76 -8.20
N PRO A 62 -13.04 23.42 -8.03
CA PRO A 62 -13.64 23.67 -6.71
C PRO A 62 -14.06 22.38 -5.97
N VAL A 63 -14.38 21.31 -6.70
CA VAL A 63 -14.65 19.98 -6.14
C VAL A 63 -13.65 19.01 -6.75
N LEU A 64 -13.01 18.20 -5.91
CA LEU A 64 -12.04 17.19 -6.29
C LEU A 64 -12.71 15.83 -6.22
N THR A 65 -12.76 15.12 -7.35
CA THR A 65 -13.23 13.73 -7.35
C THR A 65 -12.09 12.81 -6.91
N LEU A 66 -12.25 12.19 -5.75
CA LEU A 66 -11.22 11.42 -5.07
C LEU A 66 -11.49 9.92 -5.17
N ALA A 67 -10.45 9.15 -5.51
CA ALA A 67 -10.41 7.71 -5.28
C ALA A 67 -9.40 7.37 -4.16
N PHE A 68 -9.56 6.20 -3.55
CA PHE A 68 -8.61 5.68 -2.58
C PHE A 68 -7.54 4.83 -3.25
N GLY A 69 -6.30 5.17 -2.95
CA GLY A 69 -5.13 4.32 -3.14
C GLY A 69 -5.10 3.21 -2.10
N THR A 70 -3.96 2.54 -2.00
CA THR A 70 -3.75 1.56 -0.93
C THR A 70 -3.25 2.21 0.35
N PHE A 71 -3.64 1.59 1.47
CA PHE A 71 -3.18 1.93 2.80
C PHE A 71 -2.30 0.79 3.30
N THR A 72 -1.00 1.01 3.45
CA THR A 72 -0.04 -0.06 3.75
C THR A 72 0.67 0.13 5.09
N TYR A 73 1.05 -0.98 5.71
CA TYR A 73 1.84 -1.00 6.93
C TYR A 73 3.31 -0.68 6.63
N GLU A 74 3.81 0.39 7.26
CA GLU A 74 5.17 0.90 7.12
C GLU A 74 5.60 1.08 5.64
N TYR A 75 6.79 0.61 5.29
CA TYR A 75 7.35 0.61 3.93
C TYR A 75 7.25 -0.75 3.24
N THR A 76 6.39 -1.62 3.75
CA THR A 76 6.37 -3.03 3.34
C THR A 76 5.55 -3.28 2.09
N GLY A 77 4.66 -2.35 1.77
CA GLY A 77 3.66 -2.51 0.71
C GLY A 77 2.61 -3.59 1.02
N LEU A 78 2.52 -4.05 2.27
CA LEU A 78 1.49 -4.99 2.73
C LEU A 78 0.41 -4.23 3.50
N GLY A 79 -0.84 -4.62 3.34
CA GLY A 79 -1.94 -4.07 4.11
C GLY A 79 -2.36 -4.97 5.29
N SER A 80 -3.32 -4.51 6.06
CA SER A 80 -3.88 -5.24 7.21
C SER A 80 -5.37 -4.92 7.38
N ALA A 81 -5.99 -5.45 8.44
CA ALA A 81 -7.37 -5.12 8.76
C ALA A 81 -7.55 -3.60 9.00
N PHE A 82 -6.50 -2.93 9.48
CA PHE A 82 -6.49 -1.49 9.65
C PHE A 82 -6.56 -0.73 8.33
N SER A 83 -6.00 -1.25 7.22
CA SER A 83 -6.16 -0.66 5.89
C SER A 83 -7.62 -0.53 5.49
N ARG A 84 -8.41 -1.61 5.68
CA ARG A 84 -9.85 -1.59 5.37
C ARG A 84 -10.63 -0.72 6.34
N TYR A 85 -10.24 -0.70 7.60
CA TYR A 85 -10.81 0.20 8.59
C TYR A 85 -10.62 1.67 8.20
N LEU A 86 -9.42 2.05 7.72
CA LEU A 86 -9.15 3.40 7.22
C LEU A 86 -10.02 3.75 6.01
N GLU A 87 -10.11 2.85 5.01
CA GLU A 87 -10.98 3.07 3.84
C GLU A 87 -12.44 3.32 4.25
N GLU A 88 -12.98 2.54 5.19
CA GLU A 88 -14.35 2.73 5.69
C GLU A 88 -14.54 4.04 6.45
N LYS A 89 -13.58 4.38 7.32
CA LYS A 89 -13.61 5.63 8.07
C LYS A 89 -13.52 6.82 7.13
N PHE A 90 -12.60 6.79 6.16
CA PHE A 90 -12.46 7.84 5.15
C PHE A 90 -13.68 7.96 4.25
N THR A 91 -14.28 6.83 3.86
CA THR A 91 -15.57 6.84 3.15
C THR A 91 -16.63 7.59 3.94
N THR A 92 -16.70 7.33 5.24
CA THR A 92 -17.70 7.92 6.14
C THR A 92 -17.46 9.41 6.33
N ILE A 93 -16.25 9.82 6.73
CA ILE A 93 -15.96 11.21 7.09
C ILE A 93 -15.95 12.15 5.88
N LEU A 94 -15.60 11.65 4.69
CA LEU A 94 -15.54 12.47 3.47
C LEU A 94 -16.88 12.52 2.71
N SER A 95 -17.87 11.70 3.10
CA SER A 95 -19.18 11.65 2.42
C SER A 95 -19.92 13.00 2.39
N GLY A 96 -19.71 13.85 3.39
CA GLY A 96 -20.31 15.18 3.50
C GLY A 96 -19.38 16.34 3.12
N SER A 97 -18.21 16.05 2.55
CA SER A 97 -17.22 17.08 2.23
C SER A 97 -17.72 18.04 1.15
N PRO A 98 -17.66 19.37 1.34
CA PRO A 98 -17.95 20.33 0.28
C PRO A 98 -16.83 20.39 -0.78
N ARG A 99 -15.64 19.86 -0.45
CA ARG A 99 -14.44 19.96 -1.30
C ARG A 99 -14.12 18.67 -2.04
N VAL A 100 -14.49 17.52 -1.46
CA VAL A 100 -14.15 16.19 -1.94
C VAL A 100 -15.42 15.44 -2.32
N LYS A 101 -15.48 14.95 -3.56
CA LYS A 101 -16.49 13.98 -3.98
C LYS A 101 -15.83 12.61 -4.05
N LEU A 102 -16.26 11.68 -3.21
CA LEU A 102 -15.77 10.31 -3.30
C LEU A 102 -16.29 9.63 -4.57
N PHE A 103 -15.37 9.05 -5.32
CA PHE A 103 -15.73 8.17 -6.43
C PHE A 103 -15.97 6.77 -5.87
N ALA A 104 -17.25 6.40 -5.76
CA ALA A 104 -17.69 5.10 -5.26
C ALA A 104 -17.49 4.03 -6.34
N ARG A 105 -16.24 3.67 -6.58
CA ARG A 105 -15.87 2.45 -7.28
C ARG A 105 -14.45 2.08 -6.85
N HIS A 106 -14.22 0.79 -6.70
CA HIS A 106 -12.88 0.19 -6.71
C HIS A 106 -12.14 0.45 -8.05
N ALA A 107 -12.80 1.08 -9.03
CA ALA A 107 -12.14 1.74 -10.14
C ALA A 107 -11.46 2.97 -9.54
N VAL A 108 -10.16 2.99 -9.44
CA VAL A 108 -9.28 3.05 -10.58
C VAL A 108 -7.93 2.61 -10.04
N GLU A 109 -7.34 1.56 -10.61
CA GLU A 109 -5.89 1.52 -10.84
C GLU A 109 -5.04 2.24 -9.80
N ASN A 110 -4.69 1.55 -8.72
CA ASN A 110 -3.71 2.12 -7.81
C ASN A 110 -2.32 1.96 -8.43
N MET A 111 -2.11 2.70 -9.51
CA MET A 111 -0.93 2.82 -10.32
C MET A 111 0.20 3.29 -9.43
N ASP A 112 1.19 2.41 -9.29
CA ASP A 112 2.59 2.79 -9.29
C ASP A 112 2.79 4.04 -10.20
N PRO A 113 3.52 5.09 -9.77
CA PRO A 113 3.81 6.26 -10.60
C PRO A 113 4.26 5.94 -12.03
N GLU A 114 4.93 4.80 -12.23
CA GLU A 114 5.39 4.32 -13.53
C GLU A 114 4.27 3.79 -14.44
N PHE A 115 3.13 3.40 -13.86
CA PHE A 115 1.95 2.89 -14.58
C PHE A 115 1.05 4.04 -15.05
N ARG A 116 1.09 5.22 -14.40
CA ARG A 116 0.24 6.39 -14.72
C ARG A 116 0.27 6.79 -16.18
N GLN A 117 1.44 6.81 -16.80
CA GLN A 117 1.60 7.28 -18.17
C GLN A 117 1.00 6.32 -19.21
N MET A 118 0.92 5.04 -18.90
CA MET A 118 0.58 3.96 -19.82
C MET A 118 -0.94 3.74 -19.94
N TYR A 119 -1.70 3.99 -18.87
CA TYR A 119 -3.16 3.75 -18.86
C TYR A 119 -4.03 4.99 -18.68
N ARG A 120 -3.47 6.21 -18.72
CA ARG A 120 -4.28 7.43 -18.92
C ARG A 120 -5.35 7.22 -20.00
N ASP A 121 -5.01 6.50 -21.07
CA ASP A 121 -5.92 6.23 -22.18
C ASP A 121 -7.00 5.18 -21.88
N PHE A 122 -6.72 4.17 -21.05
CA PHE A 122 -7.73 3.17 -20.63
C PHE A 122 -8.71 3.77 -19.62
N PHE A 123 -8.26 4.73 -18.81
CA PHE A 123 -9.06 5.35 -17.74
C PHE A 123 -9.49 6.77 -18.04
N LYS A 124 -9.35 7.20 -19.30
CA LYS A 124 -9.99 8.40 -19.87
C LYS A 124 -11.51 8.43 -19.67
N THR A 125 -12.14 7.28 -19.39
CA THR A 125 -13.58 7.17 -19.09
C THR A 125 -13.92 7.38 -17.63
N THR A 126 -12.95 7.77 -16.80
CA THR A 126 -13.05 7.72 -15.35
C THR A 126 -12.92 9.13 -14.79
N ASP A 127 -13.99 9.61 -14.14
CA ASP A 127 -14.13 10.98 -13.62
C ASP A 127 -13.28 11.23 -12.35
N VAL A 128 -12.15 10.53 -12.17
CA VAL A 128 -11.30 10.64 -10.97
C VAL A 128 -10.20 11.69 -11.18
N ASP A 129 -10.11 12.66 -10.28
CA ASP A 129 -9.16 13.77 -10.37
C ASP A 129 -7.85 13.50 -9.59
N ALA A 130 -7.94 12.77 -8.46
CA ALA A 130 -6.82 12.47 -7.58
C ALA A 130 -6.99 11.14 -6.84
N VAL A 131 -5.87 10.63 -6.30
CA VAL A 131 -5.81 9.43 -5.47
C VAL A 131 -5.17 9.73 -4.12
N LEU A 132 -5.78 9.24 -3.04
CA LEU A 132 -5.26 9.31 -1.69
C LEU A 132 -4.58 8.00 -1.30
N TYR A 133 -3.27 8.01 -1.10
CA TYR A 133 -2.52 6.89 -0.54
C TYR A 133 -2.29 7.10 0.94
N GLY A 134 -2.08 6.01 1.68
CA GLY A 134 -1.65 6.11 3.05
C GLY A 134 -0.66 5.05 3.48
N ARG A 135 0.14 5.42 4.47
CA ARG A 135 1.09 4.53 5.15
C ARG A 135 0.90 4.68 6.64
N PHE A 136 0.84 3.57 7.36
CA PHE A 136 0.66 3.61 8.81
C PHE A 136 1.66 2.72 9.52
N SER A 137 2.08 3.13 10.71
CA SER A 137 3.06 2.42 11.53
C SER A 137 2.69 2.47 12.99
N ARG A 138 2.99 1.40 13.72
CA ARG A 138 2.81 1.33 15.17
C ARG A 138 3.99 1.95 15.88
N GLU A 139 3.73 2.95 16.72
CA GLU A 139 4.74 3.51 17.61
C GLU A 139 4.94 2.62 18.85
N PRO A 140 6.09 2.71 19.55
CA PRO A 140 6.33 1.99 20.80
C PRO A 140 5.30 2.29 21.90
N SER A 141 4.68 3.47 21.84
CA SER A 141 3.58 3.87 22.74
C SER A 141 2.28 3.08 22.51
N GLY A 142 2.20 2.30 21.43
CA GLY A 142 1.02 1.58 20.99
C GLY A 142 0.12 2.39 20.06
N ASN A 143 0.32 3.70 19.96
CA ASN A 143 -0.42 4.60 19.06
C ASN A 143 0.06 4.47 17.63
N MET A 144 -0.78 4.85 16.67
CA MET A 144 -0.42 4.81 15.25
C MET A 144 -0.04 6.18 14.73
N ARG A 145 0.89 6.17 13.79
CA ARG A 145 1.14 7.29 12.90
C ARG A 145 0.60 6.93 11.52
N LEU A 146 -0.27 7.78 10.98
CA LEU A 146 -0.85 7.66 9.65
C LEU A 146 -0.32 8.79 8.77
N HIS A 147 0.47 8.45 7.77
CA HIS A 147 0.91 9.36 6.73
C HIS A 147 -0.02 9.25 5.53
N LEU A 148 -0.57 10.37 5.06
CA LEU A 148 -1.43 10.46 3.90
C LEU A 148 -0.77 11.28 2.80
N GLU A 149 -0.96 10.87 1.55
CA GLU A 149 -0.46 11.58 0.37
C GLU A 149 -1.57 11.65 -0.68
N LEU A 150 -1.88 12.87 -1.11
CA LEU A 150 -2.88 13.12 -2.13
C LEU A 150 -2.18 13.51 -3.44
N THR A 151 -2.38 12.73 -4.49
CA THR A 151 -1.71 12.95 -5.78
C THR A 151 -2.71 13.17 -6.90
N SER A 152 -2.50 14.20 -7.72
CA SER A 152 -3.34 14.45 -8.90
C SER A 152 -3.11 13.37 -9.95
N LEU A 153 -4.18 12.78 -10.48
CA LEU A 153 -4.10 11.86 -11.61
C LEU A 153 -3.89 12.58 -12.94
N THR A 154 -4.34 13.83 -13.04
CA THR A 154 -4.19 14.63 -14.26
C THR A 154 -2.74 15.04 -14.48
N THR A 155 -2.08 15.57 -13.44
CA THR A 155 -0.71 16.11 -13.57
C THR A 155 0.36 15.15 -13.05
N GLY A 156 0.00 14.17 -12.22
CA GLY A 156 0.93 13.30 -11.51
C GLY A 156 1.59 13.96 -10.29
N GLU A 157 1.27 15.22 -10.00
CA GLU A 157 1.89 16.00 -8.93
C GLU A 157 1.27 15.71 -7.56
N LEU A 158 2.10 15.78 -6.52
CA LEU A 158 1.66 15.72 -5.13
C LEU A 158 0.88 17.00 -4.79
N LEU A 159 -0.41 16.86 -4.52
CA LEU A 159 -1.28 17.96 -4.07
C LEU A 159 -1.04 18.28 -2.59
N GLY A 160 -0.62 17.29 -1.79
CA GLY A 160 -0.18 17.51 -0.42
C GLY A 160 0.06 16.20 0.32
N SER A 161 0.57 16.34 1.54
CA SER A 161 0.76 15.23 2.48
C SER A 161 0.40 15.65 3.90
N ALA A 162 -0.04 14.70 4.72
CA ALA A 162 -0.35 14.92 6.13
C ALA A 162 0.11 13.76 7.00
N ALA A 163 0.50 14.05 8.25
CA ALA A 163 0.78 13.04 9.26
C ALA A 163 -0.23 13.19 10.40
N ILE A 164 -1.02 12.16 10.63
CA ILE A 164 -2.09 12.12 11.64
C ILE A 164 -1.70 11.11 12.71
N PHE A 165 -1.91 11.50 13.96
CA PHE A 165 -1.77 10.61 15.11
C PHE A 165 -3.11 9.95 15.40
N VAL A 166 -3.13 8.61 15.47
CA VAL A 166 -4.33 7.83 15.80
C VAL A 166 -4.10 7.13 17.15
N PRO A 167 -4.78 7.55 18.22
CA PRO A 167 -4.63 6.93 19.53
C PRO A 167 -5.04 5.46 19.50
N ALA A 168 -4.27 4.60 20.19
CA ALA A 168 -4.57 3.17 20.26
C ALA A 168 -5.96 2.87 20.84
N SER A 169 -6.43 3.71 21.76
CA SER A 169 -7.75 3.62 22.39
C SER A 169 -8.90 3.89 21.42
N GLU A 170 -8.65 4.57 20.30
CA GLU A 170 -9.65 4.88 19.27
C GLU A 170 -9.72 3.81 18.17
N ILE A 171 -8.83 2.80 18.22
CA ILE A 171 -8.82 1.67 17.30
C ILE A 171 -9.57 0.50 17.97
N PRO A 172 -10.63 -0.03 17.36
CA PRO A 172 -11.33 -1.19 17.91
C PRO A 172 -10.37 -2.38 18.04
N SER A 173 -10.41 -3.08 19.19
CA SER A 173 -9.48 -4.18 19.51
C SER A 173 -9.47 -5.34 18.52
N ARG A 174 -10.57 -5.52 17.76
CA ARG A 174 -10.70 -6.51 16.68
C ARG A 174 -9.93 -6.16 15.40
N ILE A 175 -9.47 -4.91 15.26
CA ILE A 175 -8.77 -4.45 14.06
C ILE A 175 -7.27 -4.62 14.26
N SER A 176 -6.69 -5.62 13.58
CA SER A 176 -5.24 -5.78 13.55
C SER A 176 -4.60 -4.68 12.71
N VAL A 177 -3.69 -3.93 13.33
CA VAL A 177 -2.83 -2.97 12.64
C VAL A 177 -1.75 -3.69 11.86
N GLU A 178 -1.08 -4.66 12.46
CA GLU A 178 0.00 -5.37 11.80
C GLU A 178 -0.57 -6.37 10.76
N PRO A 179 0.07 -6.52 9.59
CA PRO A 179 -0.33 -7.53 8.61
C PRO A 179 -0.31 -8.94 9.21
N PRO A 180 -1.30 -9.80 8.90
CA PRO A 180 -1.30 -11.16 9.41
C PRO A 180 -0.07 -11.93 8.90
N GLY A 181 0.66 -12.57 9.81
CA GLY A 181 1.88 -13.30 9.48
C GLY A 181 3.03 -12.42 8.97
N PHE A 182 3.09 -11.15 9.39
CA PHE A 182 4.02 -10.13 8.89
C PHE A 182 5.45 -10.61 8.64
N ALA A 183 6.13 -11.16 9.66
CA ALA A 183 7.50 -11.63 9.52
C ALA A 183 7.68 -12.69 8.41
N LYS A 184 6.71 -13.60 8.28
CA LYS A 184 6.69 -14.60 7.21
C LYS A 184 6.44 -13.94 5.85
N ALA A 185 5.43 -13.07 5.76
CA ALA A 185 5.07 -12.38 4.53
C ALA A 185 6.22 -11.55 3.93
N ILE A 186 7.01 -10.87 4.77
CA ILE A 186 8.19 -10.11 4.33
C ILE A 186 9.28 -11.04 3.78
N ASN A 187 9.53 -12.15 4.46
CA ASN A 187 10.52 -13.12 4.01
C ASN A 187 10.09 -13.80 2.70
N ASP A 188 8.83 -14.22 2.62
CA ASP A 188 8.26 -14.81 1.41
C ASP A 188 8.35 -13.83 0.24
N ARG A 189 7.89 -12.58 0.42
CA ARG A 189 7.98 -11.54 -0.61
C ARG A 189 9.41 -11.39 -1.12
N LYS A 190 10.38 -11.24 -0.22
CA LYS A 190 11.79 -11.09 -0.58
C LYS A 190 12.32 -12.31 -1.33
N GLU A 191 11.96 -13.52 -0.90
CA GLU A 191 12.34 -14.75 -1.60
C GLU A 191 11.75 -14.77 -3.03
N LEU A 192 10.48 -14.44 -3.17
CA LEU A 192 9.76 -14.42 -4.46
C LEU A 192 10.32 -13.35 -5.41
N GLU A 193 10.61 -12.15 -4.91
CA GLU A 193 11.21 -11.06 -5.70
C GLU A 193 12.61 -11.44 -6.23
N ASN A 194 13.43 -12.12 -5.41
CA ASN A 194 14.74 -12.59 -5.83
C ASN A 194 14.70 -13.67 -6.92
N LEU A 195 13.54 -14.30 -7.14
CA LEU A 195 13.34 -15.34 -8.15
C LEU A 195 12.79 -14.81 -9.45
N LEU A 196 12.35 -13.54 -9.48
CA LEU A 196 11.93 -12.92 -10.72
C LEU A 196 13.11 -12.89 -11.67
N ALA A 197 12.92 -13.45 -12.86
CA ALA A 197 13.92 -13.36 -13.89
C ALA A 197 14.19 -11.88 -14.19
N THR A 198 15.45 -11.46 -14.20
CA THR A 198 15.81 -10.15 -14.76
C THR A 198 15.35 -10.15 -16.20
N ALA A 199 14.40 -9.28 -16.56
CA ALA A 199 13.86 -9.19 -17.91
C ALA A 199 15.02 -9.02 -18.90
N LYS A 200 15.31 -10.10 -19.65
CA LYS A 200 16.30 -10.08 -20.72
C LYS A 200 15.54 -9.78 -22.01
N GLY A 201 15.57 -8.53 -22.45
CA GLY A 201 14.99 -8.12 -23.73
C GLY A 201 14.02 -6.96 -23.60
N SER A 202 13.23 -6.78 -24.65
CA SER A 202 12.28 -5.66 -24.78
C SER A 202 10.88 -5.99 -24.25
N LEU A 203 10.60 -7.26 -23.95
CA LEU A 203 9.32 -7.68 -23.39
C LEU A 203 9.14 -7.15 -21.98
N MET A 204 7.98 -6.56 -21.71
CA MET A 204 7.59 -6.04 -20.41
C MET A 204 6.20 -6.60 -20.07
N VAL A 205 6.07 -7.11 -18.85
CA VAL A 205 4.79 -7.45 -18.24
C VAL A 205 4.63 -6.66 -16.95
N ARG A 206 3.40 -6.25 -16.69
CA ARG A 206 3.02 -5.45 -15.54
C ARG A 206 1.66 -5.93 -15.05
N ALA A 207 1.46 -5.98 -13.74
CA ALA A 207 0.21 -6.48 -13.17
C ALA A 207 -0.16 -5.77 -11.88
N VAL A 208 -1.46 -5.62 -11.65
CA VAL A 208 -2.05 -5.02 -10.45
C VAL A 208 -3.38 -5.70 -10.14
N THR A 209 -3.82 -5.69 -8.89
CA THR A 209 -5.18 -6.14 -8.54
C THR A 209 -6.21 -5.02 -8.75
N ASP A 210 -7.50 -5.34 -8.77
CA ASP A 210 -8.58 -4.35 -8.86
C ASP A 210 -8.60 -3.37 -7.69
N ARG A 211 -8.00 -3.75 -6.56
CA ARG A 211 -7.83 -2.88 -5.40
C ARG A 211 -6.43 -2.29 -5.26
N GLY A 212 -5.54 -2.52 -6.23
CA GLY A 212 -4.20 -1.94 -6.24
C GLY A 212 -3.04 -2.82 -5.80
N ALA A 213 -1.87 -2.20 -5.69
CA ALA A 213 -0.66 -2.79 -5.13
C ALA A 213 -0.67 -2.75 -3.60
N GLY A 214 -0.52 -3.90 -2.95
CA GLY A 214 -0.69 -4.01 -1.49
C GLY A 214 -2.15 -4.00 -1.05
N ALA A 215 -3.05 -4.39 -1.96
CA ALA A 215 -4.48 -4.44 -1.73
C ALA A 215 -4.85 -5.32 -0.52
N VAL A 216 -5.92 -4.95 0.17
CA VAL A 216 -6.52 -5.76 1.22
C VAL A 216 -7.93 -6.17 0.82
N TYR A 217 -8.21 -7.46 0.97
CA TYR A 217 -9.50 -8.07 0.71
C TYR A 217 -10.08 -8.67 1.98
N ARG A 218 -11.40 -8.64 2.11
CA ARG A 218 -12.12 -9.38 3.15
C ARG A 218 -12.47 -10.78 2.68
N ASP A 219 -12.70 -11.67 3.65
CA ASP A 219 -13.26 -13.00 3.40
C ASP A 219 -14.50 -12.92 2.50
N GLY A 220 -14.51 -13.73 1.46
CA GLY A 220 -15.57 -13.78 0.46
C GLY A 220 -15.55 -12.68 -0.61
N GLU A 221 -14.67 -11.68 -0.53
CA GLU A 221 -14.47 -10.71 -1.63
C GLU A 221 -13.82 -11.40 -2.85
N TYR A 222 -13.97 -10.79 -4.03
CA TYR A 222 -13.47 -11.34 -5.29
C TYR A 222 -12.19 -10.63 -5.74
N LEU A 223 -11.21 -11.40 -6.19
CA LEU A 223 -9.98 -10.90 -6.80
C LEU A 223 -10.15 -10.76 -8.32
N THR A 224 -9.75 -9.60 -8.84
CA THR A 224 -9.53 -9.37 -10.26
C THR A 224 -8.11 -8.85 -10.48
N ILE A 225 -7.44 -9.35 -11.51
CA ILE A 225 -6.07 -9.02 -11.85
C ILE A 225 -6.07 -8.33 -13.20
N HIS A 226 -5.45 -7.16 -13.28
CA HIS A 226 -5.19 -6.47 -14.53
C HIS A 226 -3.74 -6.70 -14.93
N VAL A 227 -3.52 -7.17 -16.16
CA VAL A 227 -2.20 -7.48 -16.69
C VAL A 227 -2.00 -6.72 -17.99
N PHE A 228 -0.86 -6.04 -18.10
CA PHE A 228 -0.40 -5.42 -19.34
C PHE A 228 0.82 -6.12 -19.87
N VAL A 229 0.87 -6.27 -21.18
CA VAL A 229 2.05 -6.70 -21.92
C VAL A 229 2.31 -5.73 -23.06
N ASN A 230 3.57 -5.32 -23.25
CA ASN A 230 3.90 -4.35 -24.30
C ASN A 230 3.98 -4.97 -25.71
N GLN A 231 4.06 -6.30 -25.83
CA GLN A 231 4.19 -7.05 -27.08
C GLN A 231 3.29 -8.29 -27.05
N ASP A 232 2.88 -8.77 -28.23
CA ASP A 232 2.08 -9.99 -28.36
C ASP A 232 2.77 -11.14 -27.62
N SER A 233 2.06 -11.71 -26.64
CA SER A 233 2.64 -12.65 -25.68
C SER A 233 1.62 -13.68 -25.23
N TYR A 234 2.12 -14.78 -24.68
CA TYR A 234 1.36 -15.77 -23.95
C TYR A 234 1.54 -15.55 -22.45
N LEU A 235 0.46 -15.61 -21.69
CA LEU A 235 0.48 -15.41 -20.25
C LEU A 235 0.34 -16.70 -19.46
N LYS A 236 1.01 -16.74 -18.31
CA LYS A 236 0.66 -17.57 -17.16
C LYS A 236 0.54 -16.71 -15.92
N VAL A 237 -0.44 -17.02 -15.09
CA VAL A 237 -0.66 -16.37 -13.80
C VAL A 237 -0.66 -17.47 -12.75
N TYR A 238 0.24 -17.33 -11.78
CA TYR A 238 0.37 -18.21 -10.65
C TYR A 238 -0.06 -17.49 -9.38
N HIS A 239 -0.80 -18.18 -8.53
CA HIS A 239 -1.12 -17.77 -7.18
C HIS A 239 -0.18 -18.47 -6.20
N VAL A 240 0.27 -17.73 -5.18
CA VAL A 240 1.06 -18.24 -4.06
C VAL A 240 0.30 -17.92 -2.78
N ASP A 241 -0.17 -18.96 -2.09
CA ASP A 241 -0.93 -18.82 -0.85
C ASP A 241 -0.04 -18.43 0.34
N VAL A 242 -0.65 -18.19 1.50
CA VAL A 242 0.08 -17.84 2.73
C VAL A 242 1.01 -18.94 3.23
N ASN A 243 0.88 -20.18 2.75
CA ASN A 243 1.74 -21.32 3.09
C ASN A 243 2.89 -21.49 2.09
N GLY A 244 2.95 -20.68 1.04
CA GLY A 244 3.93 -20.80 -0.04
C GLY A 244 3.60 -21.90 -1.05
N LYS A 245 2.35 -22.37 -1.10
CA LYS A 245 1.85 -23.27 -2.15
C LYS A 245 1.57 -22.46 -3.40
N THR A 246 2.12 -22.93 -4.52
CA THR A 246 1.95 -22.27 -5.81
C THR A 246 1.00 -23.05 -6.69
N GLN A 247 0.06 -22.36 -7.31
CA GLN A 247 -0.93 -22.93 -8.23
C GLN A 247 -1.01 -22.11 -9.50
N LEU A 248 -1.10 -22.76 -10.66
CA LEU A 248 -1.48 -22.07 -11.90
C LEU A 248 -2.97 -21.72 -11.83
N ILE A 249 -3.31 -20.44 -11.96
CA ILE A 249 -4.71 -19.96 -11.94
C ILE A 249 -5.19 -19.43 -13.30
N PHE A 250 -4.27 -19.10 -14.21
CA PHE A 250 -4.57 -18.75 -15.61
C PHE A 250 -3.39 -19.10 -16.54
N PRO A 251 -3.61 -19.68 -17.73
CA PRO A 251 -4.87 -20.24 -18.21
C PRO A 251 -5.38 -21.36 -17.30
N ASN A 252 -6.66 -21.66 -17.40
CA ASN A 252 -7.27 -22.73 -16.62
C ASN A 252 -8.31 -23.50 -17.45
N GLN A 253 -8.92 -24.52 -16.83
CA GLN A 253 -9.91 -25.38 -17.47
C GLN A 253 -11.19 -24.65 -17.94
N PHE A 254 -11.48 -23.48 -17.36
CA PHE A 254 -12.64 -22.66 -17.70
C PHE A 254 -12.34 -21.68 -18.82
N TYR A 255 -11.08 -21.25 -18.95
CA TYR A 255 -10.61 -20.38 -20.03
C TYR A 255 -9.12 -20.64 -20.34
N SER A 256 -8.86 -21.23 -21.51
CA SER A 256 -7.53 -21.69 -21.91
C SER A 256 -6.77 -20.74 -22.85
N ASN A 257 -7.46 -19.76 -23.45
CA ASN A 257 -6.83 -18.82 -24.38
C ASN A 257 -5.96 -17.80 -23.62
N ASN A 258 -4.66 -18.06 -23.55
CA ASN A 258 -3.70 -17.21 -22.85
C ASN A 258 -2.90 -16.28 -23.78
N LYS A 259 -3.26 -16.17 -25.06
CA LYS A 259 -2.59 -15.27 -25.99
C LYS A 259 -3.14 -13.85 -25.85
N ILE A 260 -2.28 -12.91 -25.49
CA ILE A 260 -2.60 -11.50 -25.28
C ILE A 260 -1.90 -10.66 -26.34
N LYS A 261 -2.64 -9.69 -26.87
CA LYS A 261 -2.11 -8.72 -27.83
C LYS A 261 -1.24 -7.70 -27.10
N GLY A 262 -0.11 -7.33 -27.70
CA GLY A 262 0.78 -6.29 -27.20
C GLY A 262 0.10 -4.93 -27.14
N GLY A 263 0.46 -4.16 -26.13
CA GLY A 263 -0.12 -2.84 -25.85
C GLY A 263 -1.54 -2.91 -25.28
N ALA A 264 -2.06 -4.09 -24.98
CA ALA A 264 -3.38 -4.27 -24.37
C ALA A 264 -3.27 -4.58 -22.88
N MET A 265 -4.21 -4.04 -22.12
CA MET A 265 -4.52 -4.49 -20.76
C MET A 265 -5.54 -5.63 -20.85
N VAL A 266 -5.29 -6.74 -20.16
CA VAL A 266 -6.25 -7.84 -19.98
C VAL A 266 -6.71 -7.89 -18.53
N THR A 267 -7.99 -8.16 -18.33
CA THR A 267 -8.60 -8.37 -17.01
C THR A 267 -8.81 -9.86 -16.79
N ILE A 268 -8.41 -10.37 -15.62
CA ILE A 268 -8.46 -11.79 -15.27
C ILE A 268 -9.02 -11.92 -13.85
N PRO A 269 -10.25 -12.43 -13.66
CA PRO A 269 -11.19 -12.85 -14.69
C PRO A 269 -11.87 -11.66 -15.37
N ASP A 270 -12.03 -11.70 -16.69
CA ASP A 270 -12.87 -10.74 -17.40
C ASP A 270 -14.36 -11.00 -17.11
N ALA A 271 -15.23 -10.00 -17.28
CA ALA A 271 -16.68 -10.16 -17.10
C ALA A 271 -17.29 -11.23 -18.03
N ALA A 272 -16.67 -11.51 -19.18
CA ALA A 272 -17.06 -12.57 -20.10
C ALA A 272 -16.52 -13.95 -19.71
N TYR A 273 -15.59 -14.05 -18.76
CA TYR A 273 -15.01 -15.32 -18.35
C TYR A 273 -16.00 -16.11 -17.48
N PRO A 274 -16.09 -17.44 -17.63
CA PRO A 274 -17.04 -18.27 -16.88
C PRO A 274 -16.57 -18.62 -15.46
N PHE A 275 -15.72 -17.80 -14.84
CA PHE A 275 -15.19 -18.04 -13.50
C PHE A 275 -14.90 -16.73 -12.74
N LYS A 276 -14.84 -16.81 -11.41
CA LYS A 276 -14.43 -15.74 -10.50
C LYS A 276 -13.43 -16.27 -9.49
N PHE A 277 -12.50 -15.44 -9.01
CA PHE A 277 -11.63 -15.79 -7.90
C PHE A 277 -12.25 -15.26 -6.60
N GLN A 278 -12.82 -16.15 -5.78
CA GLN A 278 -13.29 -15.79 -4.45
C GLN A 278 -12.18 -16.02 -3.44
N LEU A 279 -11.89 -15.01 -2.62
CA LEU A 279 -10.85 -15.05 -1.61
C LEU A 279 -11.41 -15.57 -0.28
N GLY A 280 -10.57 -16.26 0.48
CA GLY A 280 -10.95 -16.84 1.76
C GLY A 280 -9.75 -17.34 2.57
N PRO A 281 -9.97 -18.16 3.61
CA PRO A 281 -8.91 -18.65 4.46
C PRO A 281 -7.93 -19.58 3.71
N PRO A 282 -6.66 -19.64 4.16
CA PRO A 282 -6.09 -18.97 5.33
C PRO A 282 -5.80 -17.47 5.12
N TYR A 283 -6.03 -16.66 6.16
CA TYR A 283 -5.85 -15.19 6.07
C TYR A 283 -4.39 -14.78 6.21
N GLY A 284 -3.96 -13.84 5.37
CA GLY A 284 -2.59 -13.34 5.34
C GLY A 284 -2.21 -12.75 4.00
N ALA A 285 -0.92 -12.44 3.87
CA ALA A 285 -0.36 -11.97 2.60
C ALA A 285 -0.23 -13.12 1.61
N GLU A 286 -0.69 -12.89 0.38
CA GLU A 286 -0.60 -13.80 -0.75
C GLU A 286 -0.01 -13.07 -1.95
N PHE A 287 0.47 -13.83 -2.93
CA PHE A 287 1.18 -13.27 -4.07
C PHE A 287 0.65 -13.79 -5.39
N ILE A 288 0.67 -12.93 -6.41
CA ILE A 288 0.45 -13.33 -7.79
C ILE A 288 1.74 -13.12 -8.57
N LYS A 289 2.22 -14.18 -9.22
CA LYS A 289 3.28 -14.11 -10.24
C LYS A 289 2.63 -14.14 -11.61
N VAL A 290 2.96 -13.17 -12.45
CA VAL A 290 2.59 -13.20 -13.87
C VAL A 290 3.84 -13.40 -14.70
N VAL A 291 3.78 -14.34 -15.63
CA VAL A 291 4.83 -14.65 -16.60
C VAL A 291 4.28 -14.41 -18.00
N ALA A 292 4.97 -13.59 -18.78
CA ALA A 292 4.72 -13.38 -20.19
C ALA A 292 5.84 -13.99 -21.02
N SER A 293 5.51 -14.61 -22.15
CA SER A 293 6.47 -15.13 -23.13
C SER A 293 6.04 -14.81 -24.55
N LYS A 294 6.97 -14.44 -25.43
CA LYS A 294 6.68 -14.27 -26.86
C LYS A 294 6.30 -15.57 -27.57
N ARG A 295 6.70 -16.72 -27.01
CA ARG A 295 6.36 -18.06 -27.52
C ARG A 295 5.37 -18.73 -26.58
N GLN A 296 4.50 -19.57 -27.12
CA GLN A 296 3.60 -20.37 -26.28
C GLN A 296 4.44 -21.30 -25.39
N PHE A 297 4.01 -21.44 -24.14
CA PHE A 297 4.67 -22.33 -23.18
C PHE A 297 4.56 -23.79 -23.64
N ALA A 298 5.66 -24.53 -23.57
CA ALA A 298 5.70 -25.95 -23.94
C ALA A 298 4.74 -26.79 -23.08
N ASP A 299 4.74 -26.51 -21.78
CA ASP A 299 3.86 -27.15 -20.80
C ASP A 299 2.88 -26.14 -20.23
N ILE A 300 1.62 -26.55 -20.05
CA ILE A 300 0.62 -25.83 -19.24
C ILE A 300 0.27 -26.76 -18.08
N GLU A 301 0.59 -26.33 -16.87
CA GLU A 301 0.35 -27.10 -15.65
C GLU A 301 -1.15 -27.28 -15.42
N LYS A 302 -1.52 -28.32 -14.68
CA LYS A 302 -2.92 -28.50 -14.27
C LYS A 302 -3.31 -27.32 -13.36
N ALA A 303 -4.30 -26.54 -13.79
CA ALA A 303 -4.78 -25.40 -13.03
C ALA A 303 -5.34 -25.81 -11.67
N PHE A 304 -5.21 -24.91 -10.68
CA PHE A 304 -5.70 -25.08 -9.30
C PHE A 304 -5.19 -26.35 -8.60
N SER A 305 -4.01 -26.84 -9.00
CA SER A 305 -3.32 -27.95 -8.37
C SER A 305 -2.00 -27.46 -7.79
N ASP A 306 -1.68 -27.90 -6.56
CA ASP A 306 -0.41 -27.57 -5.92
C ASP A 306 0.76 -28.04 -6.77
N LEU A 307 1.60 -27.10 -7.19
CA LEU A 307 2.85 -27.42 -7.84
C LEU A 307 3.82 -28.00 -6.81
N PRO A 308 4.54 -29.08 -7.15
CA PRO A 308 5.45 -29.72 -6.21
C PRO A 308 6.64 -28.82 -5.89
N GLY A 309 7.13 -28.93 -4.66
CA GLY A 309 8.24 -28.14 -4.15
C GLY A 309 7.78 -26.89 -3.39
N LYS A 310 8.75 -26.07 -2.96
CA LYS A 310 8.47 -24.74 -2.41
C LYS A 310 8.10 -23.78 -3.54
N ALA A 311 7.48 -22.64 -3.23
CA ALA A 311 7.19 -21.59 -4.22
C ALA A 311 8.38 -21.28 -5.13
N LYS A 312 9.60 -21.28 -4.56
CA LYS A 312 10.86 -21.15 -5.28
C LYS A 312 11.07 -22.14 -6.43
N GLU A 313 10.76 -23.41 -6.21
CA GLU A 313 10.93 -24.48 -7.19
C GLU A 313 9.74 -24.56 -8.15
N ALA A 314 8.56 -24.14 -7.72
CA ALA A 314 7.39 -24.06 -8.58
C ALA A 314 7.51 -22.90 -9.60
N MET A 315 8.02 -21.76 -9.16
CA MET A 315 8.11 -20.54 -9.96
C MET A 315 9.23 -20.52 -10.99
N THR A 316 10.22 -21.41 -10.86
CA THR A 316 11.29 -21.60 -11.86
C THR A 316 10.90 -22.59 -12.96
N ARG A 317 9.77 -23.29 -12.86
CA ARG A 317 9.30 -24.24 -13.90
C ARG A 317 8.82 -23.57 -15.18
N GLY A 318 8.57 -22.26 -15.14
CA GLY A 318 8.39 -21.44 -16.34
C GLY A 318 9.70 -21.06 -17.04
N LEU A 319 10.86 -21.51 -16.54
CA LEU A 319 12.18 -21.28 -17.16
C LEU A 319 12.60 -22.52 -17.95
N THR A 320 12.72 -22.39 -19.27
CA THR A 320 13.49 -23.36 -20.07
C THR A 320 14.98 -23.01 -19.96
N VAL A 321 15.75 -23.86 -19.26
CA VAL A 321 17.22 -23.74 -19.18
C VAL A 321 17.82 -24.25 -20.49
N ILE A 322 18.39 -23.38 -21.31
CA ILE A 322 19.18 -23.77 -22.49
C ILE A 322 20.63 -23.98 -22.04
N PRO A 323 21.24 -25.16 -22.24
CA PRO A 323 22.65 -25.41 -21.89
C PRO A 323 23.61 -24.50 -22.66
N GLN A 324 24.62 -23.99 -21.97
CA GLN A 324 25.68 -23.17 -22.53
C GLN A 324 26.53 -24.04 -23.49
N GLY A 325 26.33 -23.85 -24.80
CA GLY A 325 27.05 -24.60 -25.84
C GLY A 325 26.24 -24.95 -27.09
N SER A 326 24.94 -24.65 -27.15
CA SER A 326 24.14 -24.80 -28.37
C SER A 326 24.11 -23.50 -29.16
N THR A 327 24.83 -23.46 -30.29
CA THR A 327 24.64 -22.46 -31.34
C THR A 327 23.30 -22.73 -32.03
N MET A 328 22.25 -22.10 -31.53
CA MET A 328 20.96 -21.94 -32.20
C MET A 328 20.65 -20.43 -32.21
N GLY A 329 20.20 -19.92 -33.35
CA GLY A 329 20.16 -18.49 -33.69
C GLY A 329 19.52 -17.57 -32.66
N GLU A 330 19.89 -16.28 -32.75
CA GLU A 330 19.32 -15.15 -32.01
C GLU A 330 17.83 -15.33 -31.71
N GLY A 331 17.49 -15.70 -30.47
CA GLY A 331 16.11 -15.98 -30.09
C GLY A 331 15.96 -16.87 -28.87
N GLY A 332 16.71 -16.56 -27.79
CA GLY A 332 16.35 -17.03 -26.45
C GLY A 332 14.92 -16.60 -26.15
N GLU A 333 14.16 -17.42 -25.42
CA GLU A 333 12.79 -17.06 -25.04
C GLU A 333 12.81 -15.75 -24.26
N GLU A 334 12.34 -14.68 -24.91
CA GLU A 334 12.10 -13.40 -24.25
C GLU A 334 10.89 -13.60 -23.34
N THR A 335 11.16 -13.85 -22.07
CA THR A 335 10.17 -13.87 -21.00
C THR A 335 10.28 -12.61 -20.16
N ALA A 336 9.14 -12.17 -19.63
CA ALA A 336 9.07 -11.10 -18.66
C ALA A 336 8.20 -11.57 -17.49
N GLU A 337 8.55 -11.12 -16.29
CA GLU A 337 7.87 -11.52 -15.06
C GLU A 337 7.54 -10.30 -14.21
N THR A 338 6.43 -10.40 -13.46
CA THR A 338 6.08 -9.43 -12.43
C THR A 338 5.46 -10.16 -11.24
N LEU A 339 5.66 -9.61 -10.05
CA LEU A 339 5.05 -10.08 -8.81
C LEU A 339 4.20 -8.96 -8.22
N LEU A 340 3.03 -9.31 -7.71
CA LEU A 340 2.23 -8.42 -6.87
C LEU A 340 1.84 -9.15 -5.58
N ALA A 341 1.55 -8.35 -4.55
CA ALA A 341 1.09 -8.84 -3.25
C ALA A 341 -0.28 -8.25 -2.93
N TYR A 342 -1.10 -9.04 -2.25
CA TYR A 342 -2.34 -8.61 -1.61
C TYR A 342 -2.49 -9.33 -0.26
N THR A 343 -3.44 -8.91 0.55
CA THR A 343 -3.68 -9.47 1.89
C THR A 343 -5.15 -9.81 2.07
N ILE A 344 -5.44 -11.00 2.59
CA ILE A 344 -6.79 -11.39 2.97
C ILE A 344 -6.95 -11.21 4.49
N VAL A 345 -8.03 -10.56 4.90
CA VAL A 345 -8.41 -10.35 6.31
C VAL A 345 -9.82 -10.87 6.55
N GLN A 346 -10.14 -11.07 7.83
CA GLN A 346 -11.49 -11.46 8.28
C GLN A 346 -12.54 -10.38 8.03
#